data_AF-C1L8H6-F1
#
_entry.id   AF-C1L8H6-F1
#
_cell.length_a   1.000
_cell.length_b   1.000
_cell.length_c   1.000
_cell.angle_alpha   90.00
_cell.angle_beta   90.00
_cell.angle_gamma   90.00
#
_symmetry.space_group_name_H-M   'P 1'
#
loop_
_entity.id
_entity.type
_entity.pdbx_description
1 polymer ?
#
loop_
_entity_poly.entity_id
_entity_poly.type
_entity_poly.pdbx_seq_one_letter_code
_entity_poly.pdbx_strand_id
1 'polypeptide(L)'
;MFHYIIIYNLILVTLLYGEIHCDTPANCSYMDAIGHWIFHVSRYKTKCTKQLDVSQTFSMNVQYPNIVTDSYGNMGKWTLIYNQGFEITMNHRKWLIMFAYGPNNTYTCNKSMPMWTHDTLIRQWHCFTATKVNHSQRMIEYKSPVLQLDENQLYKVDTKFIKAINAKQNSWKATIYPEYSKYTIKEMRRRAGGSRSAFKRQNVQLPKKNLTSAMMLELLALPKEFD
;
A
#
# COMPACT_ATOMS: atom_id res chain seq x y z
N MET A 1 14.10 4.59 47.69
CA MET A 1 13.72 5.65 46.71
C MET A 1 13.83 5.16 45.26
N PHE A 2 14.95 4.58 44.83
CA PHE A 2 15.13 4.06 43.46
C PHE A 2 14.12 3.00 43.01
N HIS A 3 13.70 2.08 43.89
CA HIS A 3 12.70 1.06 43.54
C HIS A 3 11.31 1.63 43.22
N TYR A 4 10.88 2.68 43.93
CA TYR A 4 9.60 3.34 43.67
C TYR A 4 9.61 4.09 42.33
N ILE A 5 10.75 4.67 41.95
CA ILE A 5 10.93 5.34 40.65
C ILE A 5 10.88 4.32 39.50
N ILE A 6 11.51 3.15 39.65
CA ILE A 6 11.49 2.09 38.63
C ILE A 6 10.09 1.53 38.44
N ILE A 7 9.36 1.27 39.53
CA ILE A 7 7.98 0.78 39.49
C ILE A 7 7.05 1.82 38.86
N TYR A 8 7.20 3.10 39.21
CA TYR A 8 6.40 4.18 38.63
C TYR A 8 6.63 4.34 37.12
N ASN A 9 7.89 4.24 36.66
CA ASN A 9 8.22 4.28 35.24
C ASN A 9 7.70 3.05 34.49
N LEU A 10 7.77 1.85 35.08
CA LEU A 10 7.19 0.63 34.48
C LEU A 10 5.67 0.74 34.33
N ILE A 11 4.97 1.24 35.35
CA ILE A 11 3.52 1.46 35.30
C ILE A 11 3.17 2.49 34.22
N LEU A 12 3.91 3.61 34.15
CA LEU A 12 3.73 4.65 33.13
C LEU A 12 3.94 4.10 31.71
N VAL A 13 4.97 3.27 31.50
CA VAL A 13 5.24 2.63 30.20
C VAL A 13 4.12 1.66 29.84
N THR A 14 3.61 0.85 30.78
CA THR A 14 2.50 -0.07 30.51
C THR A 14 1.16 0.63 30.25
N LEU A 15 0.90 1.79 30.87
CA LEU A 15 -0.30 2.61 30.63
C LEU A 15 -0.25 3.35 29.29
N LEU A 16 0.93 3.56 28.72
CA LEU A 16 1.13 4.18 27.40
C LEU A 16 1.13 3.18 26.24
N TYR A 17 0.97 1.88 26.50
CA TYR A 17 0.68 0.88 25.47
C TYR A 17 -0.78 1.02 24.99
N GLY A 18 -1.08 2.12 24.30
CA GLY A 18 -2.18 2.12 23.35
C GLY A 18 -1.86 1.12 22.25
N GLU A 19 -2.83 0.33 21.79
CA GLU A 19 -2.66 -0.48 20.60
C GLU A 19 -2.42 0.45 19.39
N ILE A 20 -1.16 0.69 19.07
CA ILE A 20 -0.78 1.43 17.86
C ILE A 20 -0.99 0.47 16.69
N HIS A 21 -2.13 0.61 16.02
CA HIS A 21 -2.33 0.00 14.71
C HIS A 21 -1.62 0.86 13.67
N CYS A 22 -0.44 0.40 13.23
CA CYS A 22 0.38 1.11 12.25
C CYS A 22 -0.20 1.07 10.83
N ASP A 23 -0.97 0.04 10.49
CA ASP A 23 -1.63 -0.11 9.19
C ASP A 23 -3.12 0.20 9.28
N THR A 24 -3.66 0.84 8.25
CA THR A 24 -5.12 0.95 8.11
C THR A 24 -5.69 -0.39 7.67
N PRO A 25 -7.00 -0.63 7.90
CA PRO A 25 -7.67 -1.83 7.41
C PRO A 25 -7.73 -1.95 5.88
N ALA A 26 -7.36 -0.90 5.14
CA ALA A 26 -7.41 -0.91 3.68
C ALA A 26 -6.44 -1.94 3.10
N ASN A 27 -6.91 -2.63 2.07
CA ASN A 27 -6.13 -3.65 1.38
C ASN A 27 -6.45 -3.62 -0.12
N CYS A 28 -6.05 -2.51 -0.73
CA CYS A 28 -6.32 -2.21 -2.13
C CYS A 28 -5.08 -2.47 -2.98
N SER A 29 -5.30 -2.98 -4.19
CA SER A 29 -4.22 -3.27 -5.13
C SER A 29 -3.89 -2.05 -5.99
N TYR A 30 -2.74 -2.15 -6.66
CA TYR A 30 -2.32 -1.20 -7.70
C TYR A 30 -3.40 -0.95 -8.76
N MET A 31 -4.10 -2.01 -9.18
CA MET A 31 -5.14 -1.93 -10.21
C MET A 31 -6.42 -1.27 -9.69
N ASP A 32 -6.68 -1.38 -8.39
CA ASP A 32 -7.79 -0.66 -7.78
C ASP A 32 -7.54 0.85 -7.75
N ALA A 33 -6.28 1.30 -7.76
CA ALA A 33 -5.94 2.72 -7.90
C ALA A 33 -6.09 3.24 -9.34
N ILE A 34 -5.83 2.43 -10.37
CA ILE A 34 -5.92 2.83 -11.78
C ILE A 34 -7.36 3.20 -12.17
N GLY A 35 -7.52 4.34 -12.85
CA GLY A 35 -8.79 4.79 -13.40
C GLY A 35 -9.03 6.28 -13.19
N HIS A 36 -10.27 6.70 -13.47
CA HIS A 36 -10.67 8.10 -13.37
C HIS A 36 -11.11 8.44 -11.94
N TRP A 37 -10.53 9.50 -11.40
CA TRP A 37 -10.79 10.00 -10.05
C TRP A 37 -11.22 11.47 -10.09
N ILE A 38 -12.22 11.79 -9.27
CA ILE A 38 -12.72 13.14 -9.04
C ILE A 38 -12.30 13.57 -7.64
N PHE A 39 -11.58 14.68 -7.55
CA PHE A 39 -11.05 15.27 -6.33
C PHE A 39 -11.89 16.49 -5.94
N HIS A 40 -12.52 16.46 -4.78
CA HIS A 40 -13.30 17.56 -4.23
C HIS A 40 -12.46 18.30 -3.20
N VAL A 41 -12.10 19.56 -3.50
CA VAL A 41 -11.14 20.34 -2.73
C VAL A 41 -11.83 21.47 -1.98
N SER A 42 -11.48 21.62 -0.72
CA SER A 42 -11.91 22.72 0.14
C SER A 42 -10.71 23.49 0.70
N ARG A 43 -10.99 24.59 1.42
CA ARG A 43 -9.98 25.30 2.20
C ARG A 43 -9.30 24.38 3.21
N TYR A 44 -8.09 24.76 3.60
CA TYR A 44 -7.32 24.10 4.65
C TYR A 44 -8.09 24.04 5.98
N LYS A 45 -8.00 22.87 6.63
CA LYS A 45 -8.35 22.67 8.03
C LYS A 45 -7.27 21.80 8.67
N THR A 46 -6.97 22.05 9.94
CA THR A 46 -6.05 21.23 10.74
C THR A 46 -6.50 19.77 10.82
N LYS A 47 -7.82 19.53 10.78
CA LYS A 47 -8.43 18.20 10.65
C LYS A 47 -9.43 18.21 9.50
N CYS A 48 -9.09 17.52 8.40
CA CYS A 48 -10.02 17.37 7.29
C CYS A 48 -11.18 16.44 7.70
N THR A 49 -12.41 16.90 7.46
CA THR A 49 -13.65 16.16 7.78
C THR A 49 -14.21 15.47 6.55
N LYS A 50 -15.06 14.45 6.75
CA LYS A 50 -15.74 13.75 5.64
C LYS A 50 -16.65 14.67 4.84
N GLN A 51 -17.34 15.58 5.54
CA GLN A 51 -18.13 16.63 4.92
C GLN A 51 -17.21 17.82 4.65
N LEU A 52 -17.00 18.12 3.37
CA LEU A 52 -16.18 19.22 2.89
C LEU A 52 -17.09 20.26 2.22
N ASP A 53 -16.84 21.53 2.51
CA ASP A 53 -17.42 22.64 1.75
C ASP A 53 -16.63 22.78 0.46
N VAL A 54 -17.07 22.05 -0.57
CA VAL A 54 -16.33 21.90 -1.83
C VAL A 54 -16.26 23.24 -2.55
N SER A 55 -15.05 23.70 -2.79
CA SER A 55 -14.76 24.95 -3.53
C SER A 55 -14.32 24.69 -4.96
N GLN A 56 -13.63 23.58 -5.20
CA GLN A 56 -13.04 23.24 -6.50
C GLN A 56 -13.12 21.73 -6.72
N THR A 57 -13.18 21.33 -7.99
CA THR A 57 -13.16 19.92 -8.39
C THR A 57 -12.09 19.70 -9.45
N PHE A 58 -11.30 18.64 -9.30
CA PHE A 58 -10.28 18.23 -10.28
C PHE A 58 -10.55 16.81 -10.76
N SER A 59 -10.43 16.59 -12.07
CA SER A 59 -10.54 15.25 -12.68
C SER A 59 -9.14 14.79 -13.07
N MET A 60 -8.75 13.61 -12.60
CA MET A 60 -7.45 13.01 -12.91
C MET A 60 -7.64 11.54 -13.28
N ASN A 61 -6.98 11.11 -14.36
CA ASN A 61 -6.95 9.73 -14.81
C ASN A 61 -5.61 9.10 -14.46
N VAL A 62 -5.63 8.09 -13.60
CA VAL A 62 -4.47 7.35 -13.08
C VAL A 62 -4.22 6.15 -13.98
N GLN A 63 -3.01 6.05 -14.55
CA GLN A 63 -2.67 5.08 -15.60
C GLN A 63 -1.37 4.33 -15.30
N TYR A 64 -1.26 3.12 -15.85
CA TYR A 64 -0.01 2.35 -15.79
C TYR A 64 1.13 3.04 -16.56
N PRO A 65 2.41 2.92 -16.12
CA PRO A 65 2.87 2.35 -14.84
C PRO A 65 2.90 3.37 -13.69
N ASN A 66 2.95 4.65 -14.00
CA ASN A 66 3.07 5.71 -13.00
C ASN A 66 2.68 7.07 -13.60
N ILE A 67 1.73 7.07 -14.54
CA ILE A 67 1.31 8.27 -15.29
C ILE A 67 -0.04 8.73 -14.75
N VAL A 68 -0.21 10.04 -14.55
CA VAL A 68 -1.52 10.64 -14.32
C VAL A 68 -1.73 11.76 -15.34
N THR A 69 -2.95 11.89 -15.85
CA THR A 69 -3.35 12.98 -16.75
C THR A 69 -4.55 13.72 -16.20
N ASP A 70 -4.61 15.04 -16.35
CA ASP A 70 -5.80 15.83 -16.05
C ASP A 70 -6.66 16.13 -17.29
N SER A 71 -7.78 16.81 -17.08
CA SER A 71 -8.69 17.25 -18.16
C SER A 71 -8.10 18.30 -19.11
N TYR A 72 -6.96 18.90 -18.76
CA TYR A 72 -6.28 19.93 -19.54
C TYR A 72 -5.07 19.38 -20.31
N GLY A 73 -4.82 18.06 -20.22
CA GLY A 73 -3.69 17.40 -20.87
C GLY A 73 -2.37 17.52 -20.10
N ASN A 74 -2.37 18.04 -18.87
CA ASN A 74 -1.17 18.03 -18.03
C ASN A 74 -0.85 16.60 -17.61
N MET A 75 0.43 16.29 -17.52
CA MET A 75 0.93 14.99 -17.09
C MET A 75 1.65 15.10 -15.75
N GLY A 76 1.42 14.12 -14.89
CA GLY A 76 2.11 13.95 -13.62
C GLY A 76 2.56 12.51 -13.41
N LYS A 77 3.03 12.23 -12.19
CA LYS A 77 3.41 10.89 -11.75
C LYS A 77 2.58 10.43 -10.56
N TRP A 78 2.43 9.13 -10.41
CA TRP A 78 1.83 8.54 -9.21
C TRP A 78 2.57 7.30 -8.75
N THR A 79 2.42 6.95 -7.48
CA THR A 79 2.91 5.70 -6.92
C THR A 79 1.93 5.15 -5.91
N LEU A 80 1.76 3.83 -5.90
CA LEU A 80 1.04 3.15 -4.84
C LEU A 80 1.86 3.17 -3.56
N ILE A 81 1.18 3.32 -2.43
CA ILE A 81 1.73 3.18 -1.08
C ILE A 81 1.20 1.86 -0.54
N TYR A 82 1.96 0.80 -0.78
CA TYR A 82 1.64 -0.58 -0.41
C TYR A 82 0.23 -1.00 -0.82
N ASN A 83 -0.71 -1.12 0.12
CA ASN A 83 -2.13 -1.35 -0.13
C ASN A 83 -3.05 -0.32 0.57
N GLN A 84 -2.44 0.76 1.06
CA GLN A 84 -3.02 1.72 1.99
C GLN A 84 -3.54 2.96 1.26
N GLY A 85 -2.87 3.32 0.17
CA GLY A 85 -3.15 4.54 -0.58
C GLY A 85 -2.23 4.70 -1.78
N PHE A 86 -2.19 5.90 -2.33
CA PHE A 86 -1.28 6.30 -3.39
C PHE A 86 -0.99 7.80 -3.31
N GLU A 87 0.19 8.21 -3.81
CA GLU A 87 0.56 9.62 -3.96
C GLU A 87 0.54 10.01 -5.44
N ILE A 88 -0.03 11.17 -5.75
CA ILE A 88 0.05 11.81 -7.06
C ILE A 88 0.89 13.08 -6.93
N THR A 89 1.81 13.31 -7.86
CA THR A 89 2.51 14.58 -8.06
C THR A 89 2.22 15.12 -9.45
N MET A 90 1.59 16.28 -9.54
CA MET A 90 1.21 16.93 -10.81
C MET A 90 1.09 18.44 -10.61
N ASN A 91 1.51 19.24 -11.61
CA ASN A 91 1.40 20.71 -11.59
C ASN A 91 1.91 21.33 -10.28
N HIS A 92 3.12 20.94 -9.85
CA HIS A 92 3.76 21.40 -8.61
C HIS A 92 2.94 21.17 -7.33
N ARG A 93 2.00 20.22 -7.34
CA ARG A 93 1.18 19.85 -6.19
C ARG A 93 1.24 18.34 -5.93
N LYS A 94 1.26 17.98 -4.66
CA LYS A 94 1.21 16.61 -4.17
C LYS A 94 -0.14 16.29 -3.56
N TRP A 95 -0.64 15.10 -3.84
CA TRP A 95 -1.91 14.58 -3.36
C TRP A 95 -1.63 13.25 -2.69
N LEU A 96 -1.86 13.15 -1.39
CA LEU A 96 -1.81 11.88 -0.67
C LEU A 96 -3.22 11.31 -0.56
N ILE A 97 -3.49 10.20 -1.23
CA ILE A 97 -4.79 9.55 -1.23
C ILE A 97 -4.69 8.28 -0.38
N MET A 98 -5.28 8.28 0.79
CA MET A 98 -5.48 7.06 1.58
C MET A 98 -6.84 6.45 1.23
N PHE A 99 -6.90 5.15 0.95
CA PHE A 99 -8.18 4.48 0.65
C PHE A 99 -9.13 4.56 1.84
N ALA A 100 -10.43 4.70 1.56
CA ALA A 100 -11.42 4.88 2.60
C ALA A 100 -11.63 3.59 3.42
N TYR A 101 -11.58 3.73 4.74
CA TYR A 101 -11.86 2.66 5.68
C TYR A 101 -12.80 3.11 6.80
N GLY A 102 -13.37 2.16 7.50
CA GLY A 102 -14.36 2.36 8.54
C GLY A 102 -14.22 1.38 9.70
N PRO A 103 -15.18 1.39 10.64
CA PRO A 103 -15.22 0.43 11.73
C PRO A 103 -15.29 -1.02 11.20
N ASN A 104 -14.96 -1.98 12.06
CA ASN A 104 -15.03 -3.41 11.78
C ASN A 104 -14.20 -3.88 10.57
N ASN A 105 -13.01 -3.27 10.36
CA ASN A 105 -12.11 -3.60 9.24
C ASN A 105 -12.74 -3.48 7.85
N THR A 106 -13.74 -2.60 7.70
CA THR A 106 -14.39 -2.35 6.42
C THR A 106 -13.59 -1.32 5.61
N TYR A 107 -13.44 -1.53 4.30
CA TYR A 107 -12.78 -0.58 3.41
C TYR A 107 -13.37 -0.56 2.00
N THR A 108 -13.06 0.51 1.26
CA THR A 108 -13.35 0.64 -0.16
C THR A 108 -12.18 1.28 -0.90
N CYS A 109 -11.84 0.70 -2.05
CA CYS A 109 -10.74 1.17 -2.89
C CYS A 109 -11.16 2.28 -3.87
N ASN A 110 -12.45 2.66 -3.88
CA ASN A 110 -13.02 3.61 -4.83
C ASN A 110 -13.23 5.01 -4.24
N LYS A 111 -12.88 5.20 -2.96
CA LYS A 111 -12.99 6.48 -2.25
C LYS A 111 -11.75 6.68 -1.41
N SER A 112 -11.44 7.94 -1.11
CA SER A 112 -10.40 8.28 -0.15
C SER A 112 -10.95 8.60 1.23
N MET A 113 -10.10 8.50 2.24
CA MET A 113 -10.26 9.26 3.48
C MET A 113 -10.14 10.77 3.18
N PRO A 114 -10.69 11.65 4.04
CA PRO A 114 -10.38 13.07 3.98
C PRO A 114 -8.88 13.29 4.17
N MET A 115 -8.24 13.94 3.22
CA MET A 115 -6.80 14.08 3.17
C MET A 115 -6.36 15.51 2.87
N TRP A 116 -5.05 15.73 2.96
CA TRP A 116 -4.40 17.00 2.63
C TRP A 116 -3.67 16.93 1.30
N THR A 117 -3.76 18.01 0.54
CA THR A 117 -2.88 18.28 -0.59
C THR A 117 -2.06 19.53 -0.29
N HIS A 118 -0.82 19.56 -0.75
CA HIS A 118 0.05 20.72 -0.64
C HIS A 118 0.86 20.92 -1.92
N ASP A 119 1.29 22.16 -2.17
CA ASP A 119 2.26 22.45 -3.21
C ASP A 119 3.63 21.84 -2.87
N THR A 120 4.49 21.67 -3.86
CA THR A 120 5.83 21.07 -3.71
C THR A 120 6.75 21.84 -2.75
N LEU A 121 6.47 23.12 -2.48
CA LEU A 121 7.18 23.94 -1.50
C LEU A 121 6.58 23.86 -0.08
N ILE A 122 5.49 23.11 0.11
CA ILE A 122 4.84 22.83 1.40
C ILE A 122 4.27 24.10 2.06
N ARG A 123 3.81 25.07 1.26
CA ARG A 123 3.27 26.36 1.72
C ARG A 123 1.76 26.44 1.68
N GLN A 124 1.14 25.86 0.66
CA GLN A 124 -0.29 25.99 0.36
C GLN A 124 -1.02 24.66 0.49
N TRP A 125 -1.64 24.50 1.65
CA TRP A 125 -2.38 23.32 2.03
C TRP A 125 -3.88 23.45 1.73
N HIS A 126 -4.52 22.34 1.38
CA HIS A 126 -5.96 22.24 1.21
C HIS A 126 -6.44 20.87 1.70
N CYS A 127 -7.70 20.79 2.11
CA CYS A 127 -8.36 19.51 2.36
C CYS A 127 -9.01 19.00 1.09
N PHE A 128 -9.06 17.68 0.91
CA PHE A 128 -9.78 17.08 -0.19
C PHE A 128 -10.32 15.68 0.14
N THR A 129 -11.29 15.24 -0.66
CA THR A 129 -11.68 13.83 -0.80
C THR A 129 -11.62 13.45 -2.27
N ALA A 130 -11.36 12.18 -2.56
CA ALA A 130 -11.31 11.65 -3.92
C ALA A 130 -12.28 10.48 -4.09
N THR A 131 -12.95 10.43 -5.23
CA THR A 131 -13.87 9.34 -5.59
C THR A 131 -13.62 8.84 -7.00
N LYS A 132 -13.66 7.52 -7.18
CA LYS A 132 -13.43 6.87 -8.47
C LYS A 132 -14.72 6.83 -9.28
N VAL A 133 -14.65 7.16 -10.57
CA VAL A 133 -15.79 7.18 -11.49
C VAL A 133 -16.17 5.75 -11.92
N ASN A 134 -17.47 5.51 -12.15
CA ASN A 134 -18.02 4.26 -12.71
C ASN A 134 -17.72 2.97 -11.92
N HIS A 135 -17.48 3.06 -10.62
CA HIS A 135 -17.25 1.88 -9.79
C HIS A 135 -18.36 1.72 -8.74
N SER A 136 -18.91 0.51 -8.62
CA SER A 136 -19.93 0.22 -7.61
C SER A 136 -19.36 0.39 -6.20
N GLN A 137 -20.15 1.01 -5.32
CA GLN A 137 -19.79 1.23 -3.91
C GLN A 137 -19.92 -0.07 -3.10
N ARG A 138 -19.15 -1.10 -3.44
CA ARG A 138 -19.09 -2.30 -2.61
C ARG A 138 -18.01 -2.10 -1.55
N MET A 139 -18.42 -1.94 -0.29
CA MET A 139 -17.52 -2.10 0.84
C MET A 139 -17.10 -3.57 0.85
N ILE A 140 -15.80 -3.83 0.79
CA ILE A 140 -15.28 -5.20 0.80
C ILE A 140 -15.05 -5.57 2.26
N GLU A 141 -15.77 -6.58 2.74
CA GLU A 141 -15.44 -7.23 4.01
C GLU A 141 -14.31 -8.23 3.74
N TYR A 142 -13.12 -7.97 4.29
CA TYR A 142 -12.03 -8.92 4.18
C TYR A 142 -12.24 -10.08 5.15
N LYS A 143 -12.66 -11.23 4.62
CA LYS A 143 -12.58 -12.52 5.33
C LYS A 143 -11.29 -13.19 4.90
N SER A 144 -10.36 -13.35 5.83
CA SER A 144 -9.16 -14.10 5.54
C SER A 144 -9.54 -15.52 5.18
N PRO A 145 -9.14 -16.05 4.01
CA PRO A 145 -9.26 -17.45 3.72
C PRO A 145 -8.23 -18.14 4.61
N VAL A 146 -8.58 -18.33 5.88
CA VAL A 146 -7.86 -19.23 6.77
C VAL A 146 -8.17 -20.61 6.24
N LEU A 147 -7.37 -21.07 5.28
CA LEU A 147 -7.11 -22.51 5.17
C LEU A 147 -6.84 -22.96 6.60
N GLN A 148 -7.61 -23.94 7.09
CA GLN A 148 -7.44 -24.57 8.40
C GLN A 148 -6.11 -25.33 8.44
N LEU A 149 -5.01 -24.58 8.30
CA LEU A 149 -3.67 -25.05 8.52
C LEU A 149 -3.46 -25.00 10.02
N ASP A 150 -2.94 -26.09 10.57
CA ASP A 150 -2.44 -26.07 11.93
C ASP A 150 -1.35 -24.99 12.04
N GLU A 151 -1.68 -23.92 12.73
CA GLU A 151 -0.82 -22.76 12.92
C GLU A 151 0.48 -23.11 13.66
N ASN A 152 0.45 -24.16 14.47
CA ASN A 152 1.59 -24.64 15.26
C ASN A 152 2.48 -25.61 14.47
N GLN A 153 2.04 -26.09 13.32
CA GLN A 153 2.85 -26.95 12.47
C GLN A 153 4.07 -26.17 11.94
N LEU A 154 5.24 -26.83 11.91
CA LEU A 154 6.43 -26.29 11.26
C LEU A 154 6.20 -26.09 9.75
N TYR A 155 6.68 -24.96 9.25
CA TYR A 155 6.64 -24.63 7.84
C TYR A 155 7.47 -25.62 7.02
N LYS A 156 6.83 -26.22 6.01
CA LYS A 156 7.46 -27.13 5.06
C LYS A 156 7.45 -26.51 3.67
N VAL A 157 8.63 -26.50 3.05
CA VAL A 157 8.81 -25.97 1.70
C VAL A 157 8.29 -26.97 0.67
N ASP A 158 7.45 -26.49 -0.25
CA ASP A 158 6.99 -27.30 -1.38
C ASP A 158 8.03 -27.28 -2.52
N THR A 159 8.84 -28.34 -2.57
CA THR A 159 9.87 -28.50 -3.60
C THR A 159 9.30 -28.72 -5.01
N LYS A 160 8.07 -29.26 -5.14
CA LYS A 160 7.40 -29.42 -6.43
C LYS A 160 7.00 -28.05 -6.97
N PHE A 161 6.50 -27.17 -6.11
CA PHE A 161 6.16 -25.80 -6.49
C PHE A 161 7.38 -25.00 -6.93
N ILE A 162 8.51 -25.14 -6.24
CA ILE A 162 9.79 -24.52 -6.65
C ILE A 162 10.21 -24.99 -8.04
N LYS A 163 10.16 -26.31 -8.29
CA LYS A 163 10.46 -26.86 -9.63
C LYS A 163 9.53 -26.31 -10.70
N ALA A 164 8.23 -26.20 -10.40
CA ALA A 164 7.25 -25.64 -11.34
C ALA A 164 7.49 -24.16 -11.66
N ILE A 165 7.93 -23.36 -10.69
CA ILE A 165 8.34 -21.97 -10.91
C ILE A 165 9.57 -21.92 -11.82
N ASN A 166 10.62 -22.67 -11.47
CA ASN A 166 11.89 -22.66 -12.20
C ASN A 166 11.78 -23.25 -13.61
N ALA A 167 10.77 -24.07 -13.89
CA ALA A 167 10.49 -24.56 -15.24
C ALA A 167 9.90 -23.48 -16.17
N LYS A 168 9.32 -22.41 -15.61
CA LYS A 168 8.69 -21.31 -16.39
C LYS A 168 9.48 -20.00 -16.34
N GLN A 169 10.30 -19.79 -15.32
CA GLN A 169 11.05 -18.56 -15.10
C GLN A 169 12.51 -18.72 -15.54
N ASN A 170 13.00 -17.76 -16.32
CA ASN A 170 14.35 -17.78 -16.88
C ASN A 170 15.26 -16.65 -16.35
N SER A 171 14.70 -15.56 -15.79
CA SER A 171 15.50 -14.42 -15.32
C SER A 171 15.99 -14.53 -13.88
N TRP A 172 15.44 -15.44 -13.09
CA TRP A 172 15.85 -15.72 -11.71
C TRP A 172 15.47 -17.15 -11.33
N LYS A 173 16.12 -17.70 -10.31
CA LYS A 173 15.86 -19.06 -9.82
C LYS A 173 15.29 -19.02 -8.41
N ALA A 174 14.10 -19.58 -8.21
CA ALA A 174 13.54 -19.83 -6.89
C ALA A 174 14.46 -20.82 -6.14
N THR A 175 14.78 -20.49 -4.88
CA THR A 175 15.62 -21.31 -4.00
C THR A 175 14.91 -21.64 -2.69
N ILE A 176 15.49 -22.58 -1.93
CA ILE A 176 15.05 -22.95 -0.59
C ILE A 176 15.88 -22.15 0.42
N TYR A 177 15.20 -21.60 1.42
CA TYR A 177 15.80 -20.91 2.57
C TYR A 177 15.64 -21.81 3.81
N PRO A 178 16.65 -22.63 4.18
CA PRO A 178 16.55 -23.62 5.26
C PRO A 178 16.18 -23.00 6.61
N GLU A 179 16.56 -21.76 6.85
CA GLU A 179 16.26 -21.01 8.05
C GLU A 179 14.76 -20.80 8.28
N TYR A 180 13.92 -20.94 7.25
CA TYR A 180 12.47 -20.85 7.40
C TYR A 180 11.81 -22.12 7.92
N SER A 181 12.48 -23.27 7.80
CA SER A 181 11.94 -24.56 8.30
C SER A 181 11.86 -24.64 9.83
N LYS A 182 12.52 -23.73 10.55
CA LYS A 182 12.45 -23.64 12.02
C LYS A 182 11.22 -22.89 12.54
N TYR A 183 10.47 -22.22 11.66
CA TYR A 183 9.31 -21.42 12.04
C TYR A 183 8.02 -22.21 11.83
N THR A 184 7.04 -21.97 12.70
CA THR A 184 5.67 -22.43 12.55
C THR A 184 4.94 -21.66 11.44
N ILE A 185 3.83 -22.20 10.92
CA ILE A 185 2.97 -21.49 9.97
C ILE A 185 2.51 -20.13 10.54
N LYS A 186 2.23 -20.06 11.85
CA LYS A 186 1.87 -18.81 12.54
C LYS A 186 2.99 -17.78 12.49
N GLU A 187 4.22 -18.18 12.79
CA GLU A 187 5.38 -17.30 12.75
C GLU A 187 5.68 -16.83 11.34
N MET A 188 5.62 -17.73 10.35
CA MET A 188 5.74 -17.36 8.94
C MET A 188 4.67 -16.35 8.52
N ARG A 189 3.42 -16.55 8.96
CA ARG A 189 2.34 -15.58 8.70
C ARG A 189 2.61 -14.23 9.36
N ARG A 190 3.12 -14.19 10.59
CA ARG A 190 3.52 -12.95 11.26
C ARG A 190 4.62 -12.21 10.50
N ARG A 191 5.63 -12.93 10.02
CA ARG A 191 6.71 -12.37 9.17
C ARG A 191 6.18 -11.85 7.83
N ALA A 192 5.09 -12.41 7.33
CA ALA A 192 4.39 -11.95 6.13
C ALA A 192 3.41 -10.77 6.38
N GLY A 193 3.45 -10.14 7.56
CA GLY A 193 2.57 -9.01 7.94
C GLY A 193 1.46 -9.37 8.92
N GLY A 194 1.25 -10.65 9.24
CA GLY A 194 0.23 -11.11 10.19
C GLY A 194 -1.10 -11.47 9.52
N SER A 195 -2.06 -11.94 10.32
CA SER A 195 -3.34 -12.48 9.81
C SER A 195 -4.26 -11.43 9.17
N ARG A 196 -4.04 -10.15 9.46
CA ARG A 196 -4.77 -9.01 8.89
C ARG A 196 -4.13 -8.51 7.59
N SER A 197 -2.85 -8.78 7.36
CA SER A 197 -2.15 -8.45 6.13
C SER A 197 -2.31 -9.58 5.15
N ALA A 198 -3.19 -9.41 4.17
CA ALA A 198 -3.38 -10.43 3.18
C ALA A 198 -3.62 -9.79 1.84
N PHE A 199 -2.99 -10.31 0.81
CA PHE A 199 -3.10 -9.74 -0.52
C PHE A 199 -3.96 -10.65 -1.37
N LYS A 200 -5.07 -10.13 -1.88
CA LYS A 200 -5.72 -10.80 -3.00
C LYS A 200 -4.88 -10.51 -4.24
N ARG A 201 -4.01 -11.46 -4.62
CA ARG A 201 -3.30 -11.38 -5.90
C ARG A 201 -4.35 -11.37 -7.01
N GLN A 202 -4.48 -10.25 -7.69
CA GLN A 202 -5.22 -10.19 -8.94
C GLN A 202 -4.33 -10.79 -10.04
N ASN A 203 -4.90 -11.68 -10.86
CA ASN A 203 -4.24 -12.19 -12.05
C ASN A 203 -4.23 -11.09 -13.11
N VAL A 204 -3.22 -10.22 -13.07
CA VAL A 204 -3.07 -9.17 -14.09
C VAL A 204 -1.79 -9.38 -14.87
N GLN A 205 -1.95 -9.43 -16.19
CA GLN A 205 -0.83 -9.43 -17.13
C GLN A 205 -0.33 -8.00 -17.25
N LEU A 206 0.78 -7.71 -16.58
CA LEU A 206 1.47 -6.43 -16.76
C LEU A 206 2.19 -6.43 -18.12
N PRO A 207 2.19 -5.31 -18.85
CA PRO A 207 2.97 -5.21 -20.07
C PRO A 207 4.45 -5.43 -19.76
N LYS A 208 5.05 -6.45 -20.38
CA LYS A 208 6.49 -6.72 -20.28
C LYS A 208 7.22 -5.69 -21.13
N LYS A 209 8.04 -4.83 -20.51
CA LYS A 209 8.95 -3.95 -21.22
C LYS A 209 10.32 -4.63 -21.33
N ASN A 210 10.83 -4.76 -22.54
CA ASN A 210 12.18 -5.26 -22.77
C ASN A 210 13.21 -4.18 -22.37
N LEU A 211 14.38 -4.61 -21.88
CA LEU A 211 15.46 -3.68 -21.59
C LEU A 211 15.97 -3.03 -22.89
N THR A 212 16.24 -1.74 -22.83
CA THR A 212 16.93 -1.03 -23.92
C THR A 212 18.44 -1.30 -23.86
N SER A 213 19.14 -1.11 -24.98
CA SER A 213 20.61 -1.24 -25.01
C SER A 213 21.31 -0.30 -24.02
N ALA A 214 20.75 0.90 -23.79
CA ALA A 214 21.24 1.83 -22.79
C ALA A 214 21.12 1.28 -21.36
N MET A 215 19.96 0.71 -21.01
CA MET A 215 19.76 0.06 -19.70
C MET A 215 20.70 -1.14 -19.51
N MET A 216 20.96 -1.91 -20.57
CA MET A 216 21.94 -3.01 -20.52
C MET A 216 23.35 -2.50 -20.24
N LEU A 217 23.73 -1.34 -20.79
CA LEU A 217 25.04 -0.74 -20.56
C LEU A 217 25.19 -0.21 -19.12
N GLU A 218 24.12 0.37 -18.56
CA GLU A 218 24.08 0.76 -17.14
C GLU A 218 24.19 -0.45 -16.20
N LEU A 219 23.55 -1.58 -16.53
CA LEU A 219 23.66 -2.80 -15.75
C LEU A 219 25.09 -3.36 -15.70
N LEU A 220 25.87 -3.19 -16.77
CA LEU A 220 27.28 -3.58 -16.81
C LEU A 220 28.16 -2.71 -15.91
N ALA A 221 27.72 -1.49 -15.60
CA ALA A 221 28.43 -0.57 -14.72
C ALA A 221 28.14 -0.81 -13.23
N LEU A 222 27.14 -1.65 -12.89
CA LEU A 222 26.84 -2.00 -11.51
C LEU A 222 27.94 -2.92 -10.94
N PRO A 223 28.27 -2.77 -9.65
CA PRO A 223 29.18 -3.70 -9.00
C PRO A 223 28.58 -5.10 -9.01
N LYS A 224 29.45 -6.12 -9.04
CA LYS A 224 29.00 -7.52 -9.00
C LYS A 224 28.28 -7.86 -7.69
N GLU A 225 28.68 -7.20 -6.60
CA GLU A 225 28.15 -7.40 -5.25
C GLU A 225 28.08 -6.05 -4.52
N PHE A 226 27.15 -5.92 -3.57
CA PHE A 226 26.98 -4.76 -2.70
C PHE A 226 26.53 -5.28 -1.33
N ASP A 227 27.27 -4.91 -0.26
CA ASP A 227 27.00 -5.22 1.14
C ASP A 227 26.93 -3.92 1.95
#